data_AF-A0A1I1DVL6-F1
#
_entry.id   AF-A0A1I1DVL6-F1
#
_cell.length_a   1.000
_cell.length_b   1.000
_cell.length_c   1.000
_cell.angle_alpha   90.00
_cell.angle_beta   90.00
_cell.angle_gamma   90.00
#
_symmetry.space_group_name_H-M   'P 1'
#
loop_
_entity.id
_entity.type
_entity.pdbx_description
1 polymer ?
#
loop_
_entity_poly.entity_id
_entity_poly.type
_entity_poly.pdbx_seq_one_letter_code
_entity_poly.pdbx_strand_id
1 'polypeptide(L)'
;MAKNKKQYIVILLGACLLFSVGIIIYQNQSNIKKEISNTPAPMPHTLGKISGNFAENLNAFLQDLNSSENVYQSQIHFFEFVKAQNPNSLPTKEQYLHLINGQTIPEDYQYFLKECLPNYLENLPYRTAVFKDKNIIFSTKSDTISNAELLFNQEKESSKTLLETLPPASKRIVISGTYTSPYDLPAGLAVDKGDIVNPCIQKWDGLLLIDKENRLHIFNIRDLNYGFNTLNIKDNISDYLKFVELLKHENASAVQSHLILYNDSICVEKQAQQTQTRRRVIFQTKDGNTHIFDSFEMQLSLYELAEYLQKNYKASRAINVDMGDYNYCKIFENGQETQDYSILRNGVVLSNFIVIDY
;
A
#
# COMPACT_ATOMS: atom_id res chain seq x y z
N MET A 1 43.26 -21.91 -13.55
CA MET A 1 42.53 -21.30 -14.69
C MET A 1 41.00 -21.37 -14.60
N ALA A 2 40.37 -22.31 -13.88
CA ALA A 2 38.90 -22.41 -13.82
C ALA A 2 38.18 -21.30 -12.99
N LYS A 3 38.87 -20.66 -12.04
CA LYS A 3 38.29 -19.62 -11.17
C LYS A 3 37.96 -18.31 -11.91
N ASN A 4 38.73 -17.95 -12.94
CA ASN A 4 38.53 -16.70 -13.68
C ASN A 4 37.33 -16.79 -14.64
N LYS A 5 36.99 -17.97 -15.19
CA LYS A 5 35.84 -18.11 -16.10
C LYS A 5 34.49 -17.77 -15.45
N LYS A 6 34.32 -18.08 -14.15
CA LYS A 6 33.08 -17.74 -13.43
C LYS A 6 32.93 -16.23 -13.20
N GLN A 7 34.02 -15.51 -12.92
CA GLN A 7 33.99 -14.04 -12.80
C GLN A 7 33.64 -13.36 -14.12
N TYR A 8 34.22 -13.80 -15.24
CA TYR A 8 33.87 -13.23 -16.55
C TYR A 8 32.42 -13.47 -16.95
N ILE A 9 31.83 -14.64 -16.61
CA ILE A 9 30.41 -14.93 -16.88
C ILE A 9 29.50 -14.02 -16.05
N VAL A 10 29.82 -13.79 -14.77
CA VAL A 10 29.03 -12.89 -13.91
C VAL A 10 29.12 -11.44 -14.39
N ILE A 11 30.31 -10.98 -14.81
CA ILE A 11 30.50 -9.64 -15.37
C ILE A 11 29.73 -9.47 -16.68
N LEU A 12 29.77 -10.48 -17.56
CA LEU A 12 29.07 -10.44 -18.85
C LEU A 12 27.54 -10.42 -18.65
N LEU A 13 27.01 -11.22 -17.73
CA LEU A 13 25.59 -11.24 -17.39
C LEU A 13 25.15 -9.92 -16.74
N GLY A 14 25.98 -9.33 -15.86
CA GLY A 14 25.72 -8.02 -15.28
C GLY A 14 25.68 -6.90 -16.32
N ALA A 15 26.62 -6.92 -17.30
CA ALA A 15 26.63 -5.96 -18.39
C ALA A 15 25.40 -6.09 -19.31
N CYS A 16 24.98 -7.32 -19.63
CA CYS A 16 23.75 -7.55 -20.41
C CYS A 16 22.49 -7.08 -19.67
N LEU A 17 22.41 -7.28 -18.35
CA LEU A 17 21.29 -6.81 -17.54
C LEU A 17 21.21 -5.28 -17.53
N LEU A 18 22.33 -4.59 -17.31
CA LEU A 18 22.41 -3.13 -17.31
C LEU A 18 22.06 -2.53 -18.68
N PHE A 19 22.49 -3.18 -19.77
CA PHE A 19 22.13 -2.75 -21.13
C PHE A 19 20.63 -2.90 -21.39
N SER A 20 20.01 -3.98 -20.87
CA SER A 20 18.57 -4.24 -21.00
C SER A 20 17.74 -3.19 -20.24
N VAL A 21 18.16 -2.84 -19.02
CA VAL A 21 17.51 -1.78 -18.21
C VAL A 21 17.67 -0.41 -18.88
N GLY A 22 18.84 -0.10 -19.44
CA GLY A 22 19.06 1.13 -20.20
C GLY A 22 18.16 1.26 -21.43
N ILE A 23 17.94 0.17 -22.17
CA ILE A 23 17.00 0.15 -23.31
C ILE A 23 15.56 0.39 -22.85
N ILE A 24 15.13 -0.23 -21.75
CA ILE A 24 13.77 -0.04 -21.20
C ILE A 24 13.55 1.41 -20.78
N ILE A 25 14.51 2.01 -20.06
CA ILE A 25 14.44 3.43 -19.65
C ILE A 25 14.40 4.35 -20.88
N TYR A 26 15.25 4.10 -21.87
CA TYR A 26 15.29 4.89 -23.10
C TYR A 26 13.98 4.80 -23.90
N GLN A 27 13.41 3.60 -24.04
CA GLN A 27 12.12 3.39 -24.71
C GLN A 27 10.98 4.10 -23.97
N ASN A 28 11.00 4.08 -22.63
CA ASN A 28 10.00 4.76 -21.82
C ASN A 28 10.10 6.29 -21.95
N GLN A 29 11.32 6.85 -21.93
CA GLN A 29 11.54 8.28 -22.15
C GLN A 29 11.21 8.73 -23.58
N SER A 30 11.49 7.89 -24.58
CA SER A 30 11.10 8.11 -25.98
C SER A 30 9.58 8.19 -26.14
N ASN A 31 8.83 7.37 -25.41
CA ASN A 31 7.36 7.39 -25.43
C ASN A 31 6.80 8.63 -24.73
N ILE A 32 7.40 9.05 -23.60
CA ILE A 32 7.03 10.27 -22.89
C ILE A 32 7.28 11.53 -23.75
N LYS A 33 8.39 11.58 -24.51
CA LYS A 33 8.66 12.70 -25.44
C LYS A 33 7.66 12.81 -26.60
N LYS A 34 7.00 11.71 -26.98
CA LYS A 34 5.93 11.74 -28.01
C LYS A 34 4.60 12.30 -27.48
N GLU A 35 4.35 12.23 -26.17
CA GLU A 35 3.12 12.76 -25.56
C GLU A 35 3.22 14.24 -25.18
N ILE A 36 4.42 14.74 -24.85
CA ILE A 36 4.60 16.12 -24.36
C ILE A 36 4.54 17.19 -25.48
N SER A 37 4.57 16.81 -26.77
CA SER A 37 4.58 17.80 -27.87
C SER A 37 3.27 18.57 -28.09
N ASN A 38 2.22 18.32 -27.29
CA ASN A 38 0.88 18.88 -27.52
C ASN A 38 0.26 19.66 -26.32
N THR A 39 1.04 20.07 -25.32
CA THR A 39 0.51 20.82 -24.16
C THR A 39 1.07 22.25 -24.06
N PRO A 40 0.25 23.29 -23.79
CA PRO A 40 0.72 24.66 -23.65
C PRO A 40 1.55 24.86 -22.38
N ALA A 41 2.49 25.81 -22.43
CA ALA A 41 3.45 26.08 -21.35
C ALA A 41 2.76 26.50 -20.02
N PRO A 42 3.27 26.06 -18.85
CA PRO A 42 2.75 26.50 -17.56
C PRO A 42 3.27 27.89 -17.15
N MET A 43 2.41 28.63 -16.45
CA MET A 43 2.67 29.94 -15.85
C MET A 43 3.57 29.83 -14.59
N PRO A 44 4.31 30.90 -14.21
CA PRO A 44 5.25 30.85 -13.11
C PRO A 44 4.53 30.93 -11.75
N HIS A 45 4.79 29.96 -10.88
CA HIS A 45 4.38 29.99 -9.48
C HIS A 45 5.47 30.61 -8.58
N THR A 46 5.03 31.42 -7.62
CA THR A 46 5.86 32.09 -6.62
C THR A 46 6.21 31.13 -5.48
N LEU A 47 7.49 31.07 -5.13
CA LEU A 47 8.06 30.26 -4.04
C LEU A 47 7.48 30.65 -2.67
N GLY A 48 6.78 29.72 -2.02
CA GLY A 48 6.45 29.79 -0.60
C GLY A 48 7.65 29.42 0.28
N LYS A 49 7.84 30.14 1.40
CA LYS A 49 8.88 29.86 2.39
C LYS A 49 8.57 28.57 3.16
N ILE A 50 9.51 27.63 3.16
CA ILE A 50 9.49 26.44 4.02
C ILE A 50 10.09 26.79 5.39
N SER A 51 9.36 26.48 6.47
CA SER A 51 9.86 26.47 7.84
C SER A 51 10.15 25.03 8.30
N GLY A 52 11.41 24.78 8.63
CA GLY A 52 11.94 23.50 9.12
C GLY A 52 13.45 23.46 8.89
N ASN A 53 14.23 22.95 9.84
CA ASN A 53 15.69 22.97 9.73
C ASN A 53 16.14 21.90 8.72
N PHE A 54 16.47 22.31 7.50
CA PHE A 54 17.05 21.48 6.44
C PHE A 54 18.16 20.52 6.92
N ALA A 55 18.92 20.93 7.94
CA ALA A 55 19.97 20.11 8.54
C ALA A 55 19.44 18.83 9.21
N GLU A 56 18.23 18.85 9.77
CA GLU A 56 17.65 17.68 10.47
C GLU A 56 17.16 16.61 9.49
N ASN A 57 16.52 17.04 8.38
CA ASN A 57 16.04 16.12 7.34
C ASN A 57 17.21 15.50 6.55
N LEU A 58 18.29 16.27 6.33
CA LEU A 58 19.50 15.77 5.69
C LEU A 58 20.22 14.73 6.56
N ASN A 59 20.29 14.95 7.88
CA ASN A 59 20.92 14.00 8.81
C ASN A 59 20.18 12.66 8.87
N ALA A 60 18.84 12.65 8.81
CA ALA A 60 18.06 11.41 8.79
C ALA A 60 18.30 10.58 7.53
N PHE A 61 18.33 11.22 6.36
CA PHE A 61 18.65 10.59 5.07
C PHE A 61 20.08 10.01 5.04
N LEU A 62 21.05 10.73 5.60
CA LEU A 62 22.44 10.27 5.68
C LEU A 62 22.64 9.13 6.68
N GLN A 63 21.82 9.05 7.74
CA GLN A 63 21.84 7.92 8.67
C GLN A 63 21.29 6.63 8.04
N ASP A 64 20.26 6.73 7.20
CA ASP A 64 19.69 5.59 6.46
C ASP A 64 20.70 4.99 5.46
N LEU A 65 21.48 5.85 4.80
CA LEU A 65 22.51 5.44 3.82
C LEU A 65 23.69 4.68 4.43
N ASN A 66 23.92 4.78 5.75
CA ASN A 66 25.02 4.08 6.44
C ASN A 66 24.72 2.59 6.74
N SER A 67 23.54 2.07 6.38
CA SER A 67 23.06 0.77 6.87
C SER A 67 23.11 -0.40 5.88
N SER A 68 23.63 -0.25 4.65
CA SER A 68 23.82 -1.41 3.76
C SER A 68 25.01 -1.30 2.80
N GLU A 69 25.97 -2.21 2.96
CA GLU A 69 27.30 -2.20 2.34
C GLU A 69 27.30 -2.59 0.85
N ASN A 70 26.15 -2.66 0.17
CA ASN A 70 26.05 -3.19 -1.20
C ASN A 70 25.36 -2.26 -2.22
N VAL A 71 25.11 -0.99 -1.89
CA VAL A 71 24.62 0.03 -2.85
C VAL A 71 25.80 0.73 -3.59
N TYR A 72 26.99 0.12 -3.51
CA TYR A 72 28.28 0.82 -3.46
C TYR A 72 28.94 1.17 -4.79
N GLN A 73 28.33 1.03 -5.97
CA GLN A 73 29.08 1.22 -7.25
C GLN A 73 28.66 2.43 -8.09
N SER A 74 27.52 3.06 -7.82
CA SER A 74 27.11 4.32 -8.48
C SER A 74 27.33 5.56 -7.62
N GLN A 75 27.53 5.40 -6.31
CA GLN A 75 27.73 6.50 -5.36
C GLN A 75 29.21 6.90 -5.17
N ILE A 76 30.16 6.08 -5.66
CA ILE A 76 31.61 6.25 -5.43
C ILE A 76 32.08 7.63 -5.87
N HIS A 77 31.63 8.19 -6.99
CA HIS A 77 32.19 9.45 -7.47
C HIS A 77 31.80 10.67 -6.63
N PHE A 78 30.61 10.68 -6.02
CA PHE A 78 30.19 11.76 -5.13
C PHE A 78 30.86 11.65 -3.74
N PHE A 79 30.88 10.44 -3.17
CA PHE A 79 31.47 10.24 -1.84
C PHE A 79 32.99 10.25 -1.83
N GLU A 80 33.66 9.79 -2.89
CA GLU A 80 35.12 9.95 -3.06
C GLU A 80 35.50 11.42 -3.18
N PHE A 81 34.70 12.22 -3.89
CA PHE A 81 34.91 13.67 -3.97
C PHE A 81 34.75 14.35 -2.59
N VAL A 82 33.70 14.00 -1.83
CA VAL A 82 33.47 14.54 -0.48
C VAL A 82 34.56 14.08 0.51
N LYS A 83 34.95 12.79 0.49
CA LYS A 83 36.05 12.24 1.30
C LYS A 83 37.40 12.86 0.96
N ALA A 84 37.67 13.13 -0.32
CA ALA A 84 38.92 13.74 -0.76
C ALA A 84 39.09 15.18 -0.25
N GLN A 85 37.98 15.88 0.02
CA GLN A 85 38.01 17.24 0.54
C GLN A 85 38.08 17.29 2.08
N ASN A 86 37.55 16.29 2.79
CA ASN A 86 37.69 16.20 4.26
C ASN A 86 37.42 14.78 4.80
N PRO A 87 38.46 13.94 4.98
CA PRO A 87 38.28 12.50 5.21
C PRO A 87 37.63 12.14 6.55
N ASN A 88 37.49 13.09 7.49
CA ASN A 88 37.04 12.84 8.87
C ASN A 88 35.79 13.65 9.29
N SER A 89 35.10 14.33 8.37
CA SER A 89 33.89 15.08 8.71
C SER A 89 32.93 15.18 7.54
N LEU A 90 31.63 14.98 7.81
CA LEU A 90 30.57 15.34 6.86
C LEU A 90 30.66 16.83 6.49
N PRO A 91 30.40 17.22 5.23
CA PRO A 91 30.47 18.60 4.80
C PRO A 91 29.46 19.47 5.56
N THR A 92 29.85 20.70 5.91
CA THR A 92 28.96 21.65 6.58
C THR A 92 27.82 22.08 5.64
N LYS A 93 26.75 22.67 6.21
CA LYS A 93 25.63 23.21 5.44
C LYS A 93 26.09 24.21 4.37
N GLU A 94 27.06 25.06 4.68
CA GLU A 94 27.65 26.00 3.71
C GLU A 94 28.41 25.28 2.58
N GLN A 95 29.13 24.19 2.88
CA GLN A 95 29.83 23.38 1.88
C GLN A 95 28.84 22.64 0.97
N TYR A 96 27.71 22.18 1.51
CA TYR A 96 26.64 21.57 0.73
C TYR A 96 25.94 22.58 -0.19
N LEU A 97 25.69 23.79 0.29
CA LEU A 97 25.15 24.88 -0.52
C LEU A 97 26.15 25.34 -1.60
N HIS A 98 27.45 25.27 -1.33
CA HIS A 98 28.47 25.54 -2.35
C HIS A 98 28.54 24.44 -3.41
N LEU A 99 28.30 23.17 -3.06
CA LEU A 99 28.22 22.04 -3.98
C LEU A 99 27.01 22.12 -4.92
N ILE A 100 25.84 22.49 -4.39
CA ILE A 100 24.62 22.66 -5.19
C ILE A 100 24.73 23.83 -6.18
N ASN A 101 25.48 24.88 -5.79
CA ASN A 101 25.65 26.10 -6.59
C ASN A 101 26.96 26.13 -7.41
N GLY A 102 27.82 25.12 -7.25
CA GLY A 102 29.16 25.06 -7.83
C GLY A 102 29.22 24.22 -9.10
N GLN A 103 29.99 24.68 -10.09
CA GLN A 103 30.19 24.03 -11.40
C GLN A 103 30.97 22.69 -11.35
N THR A 104 31.23 22.13 -10.17
CA THR A 104 32.18 21.01 -9.97
C THR A 104 31.54 19.64 -9.76
N ILE A 105 30.21 19.55 -9.67
CA ILE A 105 29.52 18.25 -9.71
C ILE A 105 28.91 18.03 -11.10
N PRO A 106 28.92 16.79 -11.64
CA PRO A 106 28.32 16.52 -12.95
C PRO A 106 26.87 16.98 -13.02
N GLU A 107 26.44 17.42 -14.20
CA GLU A 107 25.11 18.01 -14.45
C GLU A 107 23.97 17.14 -13.92
N ASP A 108 24.08 15.81 -14.06
CA ASP A 108 23.09 14.85 -13.56
C ASP A 108 22.86 14.95 -12.05
N TYR A 109 23.91 15.21 -11.26
CA TYR A 109 23.81 15.38 -9.81
C TYR A 109 23.27 16.75 -9.42
N GLN A 110 23.61 17.79 -10.19
CA GLN A 110 23.00 19.12 -10.01
C GLN A 110 21.49 19.03 -10.28
N TYR A 111 21.11 18.40 -11.38
CA TYR A 111 19.71 18.14 -11.72
C TYR A 111 19.02 17.30 -10.64
N PHE A 112 19.64 16.21 -10.17
CA PHE A 112 19.08 15.42 -9.09
C PHE A 112 18.86 16.24 -7.82
N LEU A 113 19.86 16.99 -7.34
CA LEU A 113 19.76 17.74 -6.07
C LEU A 113 18.87 18.98 -6.17
N LYS A 114 18.80 19.62 -7.35
CA LYS A 114 18.03 20.85 -7.56
C LYS A 114 16.59 20.58 -7.98
N GLU A 115 16.39 19.60 -8.85
CA GLU A 115 15.09 19.35 -9.49
C GLU A 115 14.45 18.05 -8.96
N CYS A 116 15.20 16.95 -8.80
CA CYS A 116 14.59 15.67 -8.39
C CYS A 116 14.37 15.56 -6.88
N LEU A 117 15.35 15.94 -6.05
CA LEU A 117 15.31 15.75 -4.60
C LEU A 117 14.28 16.66 -3.95
N PRO A 118 14.16 17.97 -4.27
CA PRO A 118 13.09 18.80 -3.71
C PRO A 118 11.71 18.29 -4.13
N ASN A 119 11.53 17.89 -5.40
CA ASN A 119 10.29 17.24 -5.83
C ASN A 119 10.04 15.93 -5.08
N TYR A 120 11.05 15.10 -4.86
CA TYR A 120 10.93 13.88 -4.07
C TYR A 120 10.57 14.17 -2.62
N LEU A 121 11.17 15.19 -1.99
CA LEU A 121 10.92 15.60 -0.60
C LEU A 121 9.56 16.29 -0.42
N GLU A 122 9.11 17.07 -1.40
CA GLU A 122 7.76 17.67 -1.42
C GLU A 122 6.67 16.63 -1.67
N ASN A 123 7.02 15.56 -2.39
CA ASN A 123 6.17 14.38 -2.60
C ASN A 123 6.47 13.25 -1.62
N LEU A 124 7.37 13.46 -0.63
CA LEU A 124 7.55 12.48 0.42
C LEU A 124 6.20 12.43 1.16
N PRO A 125 5.66 11.23 1.35
CA PRO A 125 4.38 11.08 2.01
C PRO A 125 4.35 11.89 3.29
N TYR A 126 3.36 12.80 3.37
CA TYR A 126 3.04 13.60 4.56
C TYR A 126 3.33 12.80 5.82
N ARG A 127 4.13 13.35 6.74
CA ARG A 127 4.40 12.75 8.05
C ARG A 127 3.10 12.19 8.65
N THR A 128 3.01 10.87 8.64
CA THR A 128 2.09 9.95 9.30
C THR A 128 1.08 10.64 10.23
N ALA A 129 -0.09 10.99 9.68
CA ALA A 129 -1.22 11.34 10.53
C ALA A 129 -1.91 10.03 10.96
N VAL A 130 -1.59 9.55 12.15
CA VAL A 130 -2.56 8.70 12.86
C VAL A 130 -3.75 9.60 13.13
N PHE A 131 -4.85 9.38 12.43
CA PHE A 131 -6.04 10.20 12.57
C PHE A 131 -6.60 10.06 13.98
N LYS A 132 -6.75 11.19 14.67
CA LYS A 132 -7.48 11.26 15.95
C LYS A 132 -8.91 11.69 15.66
N ASP A 133 -9.65 10.80 15.03
CA ASP A 133 -11.06 10.99 14.70
C ASP A 133 -11.85 9.84 15.33
N LYS A 134 -13.00 10.13 15.93
CA LYS A 134 -13.87 9.13 16.55
C LYS A 134 -14.34 8.06 15.57
N ASN A 135 -14.40 8.39 14.27
CA ASN A 135 -14.82 7.49 13.20
C ASN A 135 -13.67 6.60 12.70
N ILE A 136 -12.43 6.79 13.18
CA ILE A 136 -11.29 5.94 12.86
C ILE A 136 -11.05 5.00 14.05
N ILE A 137 -11.43 3.74 13.88
CA ILE A 137 -11.33 2.74 14.95
C ILE A 137 -10.01 1.99 14.96
N PHE A 138 -9.26 2.03 13.85
CA PHE A 138 -7.92 1.48 13.73
C PHE A 138 -7.10 2.32 12.76
N SER A 139 -5.81 2.44 13.06
CA SER A 139 -4.84 3.15 12.24
C SER A 139 -3.47 2.55 12.47
N THR A 140 -2.80 2.14 11.39
CA THR A 140 -1.41 1.70 11.41
C THR A 140 -0.63 2.38 10.29
N LYS A 141 0.65 2.61 10.53
CA LYS A 141 1.54 3.15 9.51
C LYS A 141 2.05 2.03 8.62
N SER A 142 2.45 2.36 7.39
CA SER A 142 3.05 1.39 6.46
C SER A 142 4.35 0.75 6.98
N ASP A 143 5.08 1.44 7.86
CA ASP A 143 6.33 0.97 8.48
C ASP A 143 6.12 0.21 9.80
N THR A 144 4.90 0.20 10.34
CA THR A 144 4.59 -0.48 11.59
C THR A 144 4.29 -1.95 11.29
N ILE A 145 4.93 -2.84 12.05
CA ILE A 145 4.66 -4.28 11.98
C ILE A 145 3.23 -4.49 12.49
N SER A 146 2.31 -4.70 11.55
CA SER A 146 0.97 -5.19 11.83
C SER A 146 0.81 -6.53 11.12
N ASN A 147 0.15 -7.46 11.80
CA ASN A 147 -0.04 -8.81 11.31
C ASN A 147 -1.53 -8.98 11.01
N ALA A 148 -1.90 -8.85 9.74
CA ALA A 148 -3.26 -9.03 9.28
C ALA A 148 -3.50 -10.49 8.85
N GLU A 149 -4.69 -11.02 9.11
CA GLU A 149 -5.10 -12.35 8.69
C GLU A 149 -6.56 -12.33 8.22
N LEU A 150 -6.87 -13.15 7.22
CA LEU A 150 -8.23 -13.50 6.83
C LEU A 150 -8.57 -14.85 7.45
N LEU A 151 -9.57 -14.88 8.33
CA LEU A 151 -10.11 -16.12 8.88
C LEU A 151 -11.37 -16.53 8.14
N PHE A 152 -11.47 -17.80 7.78
CA PHE A 152 -12.63 -18.36 7.09
C PHE A 152 -13.32 -19.39 7.99
N ASN A 153 -14.61 -19.18 8.26
CA ASN A 153 -15.40 -20.00 9.16
C ASN A 153 -16.11 -21.14 8.40
N GLN A 154 -15.33 -22.06 7.83
CA GLN A 154 -15.86 -23.14 6.99
C GLN A 154 -16.71 -24.14 7.81
N GLU A 155 -16.40 -24.29 9.09
CA GLU A 155 -17.09 -25.20 10.02
C GLU A 155 -18.32 -24.55 10.71
N LYS A 156 -18.64 -23.29 10.36
CA LYS A 156 -19.79 -22.54 10.89
C LYS A 156 -19.81 -22.46 12.41
N GLU A 157 -18.64 -22.34 13.01
CA GLU A 157 -18.47 -22.19 14.44
C GLU A 157 -18.98 -20.83 14.91
N SER A 158 -19.23 -20.70 16.21
CA SER A 158 -19.51 -19.40 16.80
C SER A 158 -18.28 -18.48 16.65
N SER A 159 -18.50 -17.17 16.48
CA SER A 159 -17.39 -16.21 16.40
C SER A 159 -16.46 -16.29 17.62
N LYS A 160 -17.00 -16.62 18.79
CA LYS A 160 -16.19 -16.80 20.01
C LYS A 160 -15.23 -17.98 19.86
N THR A 161 -15.74 -19.14 19.44
CA THR A 161 -14.95 -20.37 19.27
C THR A 161 -13.85 -20.16 18.24
N LEU A 162 -14.18 -19.56 17.09
CA LEU A 162 -13.19 -19.30 16.05
C LEU A 162 -12.09 -18.34 16.52
N LEU A 163 -12.44 -17.33 17.32
CA LEU A 163 -11.43 -16.37 17.82
C LEU A 163 -10.57 -16.93 18.95
N GLU A 164 -11.02 -17.98 19.66
CA GLU A 164 -10.21 -18.70 20.65
C GLU A 164 -9.09 -19.52 20.00
N THR A 165 -9.16 -19.80 18.68
CA THR A 165 -8.08 -20.50 17.95
C THR A 165 -6.92 -19.59 17.58
N LEU A 166 -7.12 -18.27 17.65
CA LEU A 166 -6.09 -17.30 17.30
C LEU A 166 -4.99 -17.25 18.38
N PRO A 167 -3.72 -17.02 17.99
CA PRO A 167 -2.65 -16.83 18.96
C PRO A 167 -2.92 -15.60 19.85
N PRO A 168 -2.37 -15.55 21.08
CA PRO A 168 -2.47 -14.37 21.93
C PRO A 168 -1.82 -13.15 21.27
N ALA A 169 -2.46 -11.97 21.42
CA ALA A 169 -1.93 -10.70 20.95
C ALA A 169 -2.09 -9.61 22.02
N SER A 170 -1.14 -8.67 22.06
CA SER A 170 -1.20 -7.50 22.95
C SER A 170 -2.35 -6.57 22.59
N LYS A 171 -2.56 -6.34 21.29
CA LYS A 171 -3.73 -5.65 20.75
C LYS A 171 -4.18 -6.33 19.47
N ARG A 172 -5.50 -6.40 19.30
CA ARG A 172 -6.15 -7.00 18.14
C ARG A 172 -7.43 -6.26 17.82
N ILE A 173 -7.67 -6.03 16.54
CA ILE A 173 -8.99 -5.69 16.04
C ILE A 173 -9.49 -6.84 15.18
N VAL A 174 -10.76 -7.21 15.36
CA VAL A 174 -11.44 -8.23 14.57
C VAL A 174 -12.69 -7.60 13.99
N ILE A 175 -12.82 -7.61 12.67
CA ILE A 175 -14.00 -7.13 11.96
C ILE A 175 -14.54 -8.22 11.03
N SER A 176 -15.83 -8.12 10.69
CA SER A 176 -16.39 -8.85 9.55
C SER A 176 -15.59 -8.55 8.28
N GLY A 177 -15.36 -9.57 7.44
CA GLY A 177 -14.66 -9.39 6.17
C GLY A 177 -15.60 -9.03 5.02
N THR A 178 -15.61 -9.83 3.96
CA THR A 178 -16.58 -9.68 2.85
C THR A 178 -17.95 -10.27 3.22
N TYR A 179 -18.93 -9.99 2.36
CA TYR A 179 -20.32 -10.43 2.52
C TYR A 179 -20.43 -11.93 2.69
N THR A 180 -21.38 -12.39 3.50
CA THR A 180 -21.74 -13.81 3.58
C THR A 180 -22.85 -14.12 2.57
N SER A 181 -22.63 -15.15 1.74
CA SER A 181 -23.61 -15.65 0.77
C SER A 181 -24.71 -16.47 1.46
N PRO A 182 -25.84 -16.75 0.78
CA PRO A 182 -26.89 -17.64 1.31
C PRO A 182 -26.45 -19.09 1.60
N TYR A 183 -25.23 -19.46 1.21
CA TYR A 183 -24.64 -20.79 1.45
C TYR A 183 -23.63 -20.77 2.62
N ASP A 184 -23.61 -19.69 3.40
CA ASP A 184 -22.66 -19.44 4.50
C ASP A 184 -21.18 -19.41 4.06
N LEU A 185 -20.94 -19.12 2.77
CA LEU A 185 -19.60 -18.89 2.22
C LEU A 185 -19.34 -17.39 2.02
N PRO A 186 -18.08 -16.93 2.06
CA PRO A 186 -17.74 -15.57 1.64
C PRO A 186 -18.22 -15.35 0.20
N ALA A 187 -18.92 -14.26 -0.06
CA ALA A 187 -19.40 -13.91 -1.39
C ALA A 187 -18.27 -13.24 -2.19
N GLY A 188 -18.05 -13.71 -3.41
CA GLY A 188 -16.90 -13.29 -4.19
C GLY A 188 -15.77 -14.30 -4.15
N LEU A 189 -14.70 -14.00 -4.89
CA LEU A 189 -13.47 -14.77 -4.82
C LEU A 189 -12.96 -14.72 -3.37
N ALA A 190 -12.71 -15.90 -2.81
CA ALA A 190 -12.12 -16.07 -1.49
C ALA A 190 -11.05 -17.16 -1.55
N VAL A 191 -9.86 -16.83 -1.05
CA VAL A 191 -8.69 -17.71 -1.02
C VAL A 191 -8.06 -17.62 0.36
N ASP A 192 -7.78 -18.76 0.97
CA ASP A 192 -7.11 -18.90 2.25
C ASP A 192 -5.72 -19.50 2.05
N LYS A 193 -4.67 -18.68 2.19
CA LYS A 193 -3.27 -19.13 2.12
C LYS A 193 -2.99 -19.98 0.86
N GLY A 194 -3.58 -19.58 -0.26
CA GLY A 194 -3.49 -20.30 -1.54
C GLY A 194 -4.58 -21.33 -1.84
N ASP A 195 -5.34 -21.76 -0.83
CA ASP A 195 -6.45 -22.69 -1.01
C ASP A 195 -7.75 -21.94 -1.33
N ILE A 196 -8.42 -22.34 -2.41
CA ILE A 196 -9.63 -21.66 -2.86
C ILE A 196 -10.81 -22.02 -1.95
N VAL A 197 -11.33 -21.03 -1.23
CA VAL A 197 -12.55 -21.17 -0.42
C VAL A 197 -13.80 -20.92 -1.26
N ASN A 198 -13.78 -19.89 -2.12
CA ASN A 198 -14.83 -19.63 -3.09
C ASN A 198 -14.22 -19.13 -4.41
N PRO A 199 -14.39 -19.85 -5.54
CA PRO A 199 -13.82 -19.43 -6.83
C PRO A 199 -14.62 -18.33 -7.55
N CYS A 200 -15.81 -17.97 -7.05
CA CYS A 200 -16.76 -17.17 -7.82
C CYS A 200 -16.44 -15.66 -7.80
N ILE A 201 -16.00 -15.11 -8.93
CA ILE A 201 -15.89 -13.64 -9.10
C ILE A 201 -17.28 -13.01 -9.16
N GLN A 202 -17.51 -12.02 -8.29
CA GLN A 202 -18.73 -11.20 -8.25
C GLN A 202 -18.62 -9.94 -9.11
N LYS A 203 -19.73 -9.20 -9.22
CA LYS A 203 -19.82 -7.93 -9.97
C LYS A 203 -18.96 -6.81 -9.40
N TRP A 204 -18.49 -6.93 -8.18
CA TRP A 204 -17.61 -5.95 -7.53
C TRP A 204 -16.17 -6.04 -8.03
N ASP A 205 -15.42 -4.96 -7.93
CA ASP A 205 -14.06 -4.91 -8.48
C ASP A 205 -12.95 -4.84 -7.41
N GLY A 206 -13.31 -4.85 -6.12
CA GLY A 206 -12.36 -4.72 -5.03
C GLY A 206 -11.83 -6.06 -4.57
N LEU A 207 -10.54 -6.11 -4.27
CA LEU A 207 -9.89 -7.26 -3.66
C LEU A 207 -9.07 -6.80 -2.46
N LEU A 208 -9.36 -7.38 -1.30
CA LEU A 208 -8.49 -7.31 -0.13
C LEU A 208 -7.54 -8.51 -0.19
N LEU A 209 -6.25 -8.27 -0.12
CA LEU A 209 -5.22 -9.31 -0.15
C LEU A 209 -4.34 -9.19 1.09
N ILE A 210 -4.09 -10.31 1.76
CA ILE A 210 -3.10 -10.47 2.81
C ILE A 210 -1.93 -11.26 2.23
N ASP A 211 -0.76 -10.64 2.14
CA ASP A 211 0.43 -11.30 1.60
C ASP A 211 1.11 -12.23 2.62
N LYS A 212 2.20 -12.90 2.23
CA LYS A 212 2.94 -13.82 3.09
C LYS A 212 3.63 -13.14 4.28
N GLU A 213 3.82 -11.83 4.21
CA GLU A 213 4.31 -11.01 5.31
C GLU A 213 3.17 -10.48 6.18
N ASN A 214 1.94 -10.98 5.95
CA ASN A 214 0.71 -10.60 6.63
C ASN A 214 0.38 -9.11 6.51
N ARG A 215 0.77 -8.49 5.39
CA ARG A 215 0.43 -7.10 5.07
C ARG A 215 -0.85 -7.06 4.27
N LEU A 216 -1.67 -6.07 4.60
CA LEU A 216 -2.94 -5.81 3.94
C LEU A 216 -2.77 -4.93 2.71
N HIS A 217 -3.37 -5.36 1.59
CA HIS A 217 -3.36 -4.65 0.32
C HIS A 217 -4.79 -4.54 -0.24
N ILE A 218 -5.10 -3.41 -0.87
CA ILE A 218 -6.34 -3.22 -1.62
C ILE A 218 -6.01 -3.10 -3.11
N PHE A 219 -6.62 -3.97 -3.93
CA PHE A 219 -6.45 -4.00 -5.37
C PHE A 219 -7.78 -3.82 -6.13
N ASN A 220 -7.66 -3.38 -7.38
CA ASN A 220 -8.70 -3.51 -8.38
C ASN A 220 -8.45 -4.77 -9.22
N ILE A 221 -9.42 -5.67 -9.30
CA ILE A 221 -9.27 -6.95 -10.03
C ILE A 221 -9.18 -6.82 -11.55
N ARG A 222 -9.48 -5.64 -12.11
CA ARG A 222 -9.32 -5.33 -13.54
C ARG A 222 -7.93 -4.79 -13.91
N ASP A 223 -7.17 -4.32 -12.91
CA ASP A 223 -5.82 -3.77 -13.02
C ASP A 223 -5.00 -4.19 -11.80
N LEU A 224 -4.89 -5.51 -11.62
CA LEU A 224 -4.26 -6.12 -10.46
C LEU A 224 -2.76 -6.21 -10.71
N ASN A 225 -1.99 -5.41 -9.98
CA ASN A 225 -0.54 -5.40 -10.02
C ASN A 225 0.03 -6.16 -8.81
N TYR A 226 0.39 -7.43 -9.01
CA TYR A 226 0.86 -8.33 -7.94
C TYR A 226 1.95 -9.28 -8.44
N GLY A 227 3.03 -9.43 -7.65
CA GLY A 227 4.14 -10.31 -8.00
C GLY A 227 4.79 -9.99 -9.35
N PHE A 228 4.95 -8.70 -9.70
CA PHE A 228 5.43 -8.22 -11.00
C PHE A 228 4.54 -8.58 -12.21
N ASN A 229 3.29 -8.96 -11.98
CA ASN A 229 2.30 -9.21 -13.02
C ASN A 229 1.21 -8.14 -12.98
N THR A 230 0.75 -7.71 -14.16
CA THR A 230 -0.50 -6.96 -14.33
C THR A 230 -1.55 -7.91 -14.87
N LEU A 231 -2.65 -8.10 -14.13
CA LEU A 231 -3.67 -9.11 -14.40
C LEU A 231 -5.06 -8.47 -14.43
N ASN A 232 -5.91 -8.92 -15.36
CA ASN A 232 -7.35 -8.64 -15.33
C ASN A 232 -8.10 -9.94 -15.03
N ILE A 233 -8.28 -10.26 -13.75
CA ILE A 233 -8.89 -11.53 -13.32
C ILE A 233 -10.42 -11.51 -13.43
N LYS A 234 -11.03 -10.37 -13.80
CA LYS A 234 -12.47 -10.23 -14.03
C LYS A 234 -12.87 -10.77 -15.39
N ASP A 235 -12.15 -10.31 -16.42
CA ASP A 235 -12.56 -10.51 -17.82
C ASP A 235 -11.65 -11.52 -18.54
N ASN A 236 -10.57 -11.99 -17.91
CA ASN A 236 -9.63 -12.96 -18.49
C ASN A 236 -9.42 -14.18 -17.57
N ILE A 237 -9.87 -15.34 -18.03
CA ILE A 237 -9.74 -16.61 -17.30
C ILE A 237 -8.29 -17.06 -17.12
N SER A 238 -7.42 -16.78 -18.09
CA SER A 238 -5.99 -17.13 -17.98
C SER A 238 -5.33 -16.32 -16.88
N ASP A 239 -5.69 -15.04 -16.77
CA ASP A 239 -5.19 -14.16 -15.71
C ASP A 239 -5.72 -14.59 -14.35
N TYR A 240 -6.99 -14.99 -14.27
CA TYR A 240 -7.59 -15.55 -13.05
C TYR A 240 -6.84 -16.80 -12.58
N LEU A 241 -6.61 -17.78 -13.46
CA LEU A 241 -5.90 -19.01 -13.12
C LEU A 241 -4.46 -18.73 -12.67
N LYS A 242 -3.77 -17.83 -13.38
CA LYS A 242 -2.42 -17.37 -13.02
C LYS A 242 -2.42 -16.67 -11.66
N PHE A 243 -3.43 -15.84 -11.37
CA PHE A 243 -3.54 -15.17 -10.08
C PHE A 243 -3.73 -16.15 -8.92
N VAL A 244 -4.61 -17.14 -9.07
CA VAL A 244 -4.81 -18.19 -8.06
C VAL A 244 -3.52 -18.98 -7.84
N GLU A 245 -2.78 -19.31 -8.89
CA GLU A 245 -1.47 -19.97 -8.77
C GLU A 245 -0.45 -19.09 -8.03
N LEU A 246 -0.43 -17.78 -8.30
CA LEU A 246 0.42 -16.83 -7.58
C LEU A 246 0.06 -16.77 -6.09
N LEU A 247 -1.23 -16.70 -5.73
CA LEU A 247 -1.65 -16.72 -4.34
C LEU A 247 -1.22 -18.01 -3.63
N LYS A 248 -1.28 -19.15 -4.34
CA LYS A 248 -0.79 -20.42 -3.82
C LYS A 248 0.71 -20.45 -3.61
N HIS A 249 1.48 -19.95 -4.57
CA HIS A 249 2.94 -19.86 -4.44
C HIS A 249 3.36 -18.95 -3.28
N GLU A 250 2.66 -17.83 -3.11
CA GLU A 250 2.94 -16.85 -2.06
C GLU A 250 2.24 -17.18 -0.74
N ASN A 251 1.48 -18.28 -0.61
CA ASN A 251 0.71 -18.59 0.60
C ASN A 251 -0.14 -17.38 1.07
N ALA A 252 -0.72 -16.65 0.12
CA ALA A 252 -1.46 -15.41 0.35
C ALA A 252 -2.97 -15.68 0.45
N SER A 253 -3.67 -14.87 1.23
CA SER A 253 -5.13 -14.91 1.37
C SER A 253 -5.76 -13.72 0.65
N ALA A 254 -6.96 -13.89 0.12
CA ALA A 254 -7.68 -12.80 -0.53
C ALA A 254 -9.20 -12.95 -0.40
N VAL A 255 -9.92 -11.81 -0.33
CA VAL A 255 -11.38 -11.76 -0.43
C VAL A 255 -11.83 -10.60 -1.31
N GLN A 256 -12.81 -10.85 -2.16
CA GLN A 256 -13.40 -9.84 -3.04
C GLN A 256 -14.52 -9.07 -2.33
N SER A 257 -14.61 -7.75 -2.54
CA SER A 257 -15.70 -6.90 -2.03
C SER A 257 -15.89 -5.64 -2.91
N HIS A 258 -16.75 -4.70 -2.50
CA HIS A 258 -16.96 -3.43 -3.20
C HIS A 258 -15.75 -2.51 -3.05
N LEU A 259 -15.09 -2.23 -4.18
CA LEU A 259 -14.08 -1.18 -4.30
C LEU A 259 -14.76 0.18 -4.28
N ILE A 260 -14.31 1.07 -3.39
CA ILE A 260 -14.86 2.42 -3.23
C ILE A 260 -13.92 3.44 -3.87
N LEU A 261 -12.62 3.32 -3.58
CA LEU A 261 -11.55 4.17 -4.09
C LEU A 261 -10.41 3.31 -4.62
N TYR A 262 -9.77 3.75 -5.70
CA TYR A 262 -8.52 3.16 -6.17
C TYR A 262 -7.68 4.22 -6.90
N ASN A 263 -6.43 4.38 -6.45
CA ASN A 263 -5.49 5.38 -6.98
C ASN A 263 -6.15 6.76 -7.15
N ASP A 264 -6.79 7.24 -6.07
CA ASP A 264 -7.50 8.53 -5.98
C ASP A 264 -8.73 8.69 -6.88
N SER A 265 -9.17 7.61 -7.56
CA SER A 265 -10.39 7.61 -8.35
C SER A 265 -11.54 6.99 -7.56
N ILE A 266 -12.72 7.61 -7.63
CA ILE A 266 -13.95 7.04 -7.08
C ILE A 266 -14.42 5.91 -8.01
N CYS A 267 -14.50 4.69 -7.46
CA CYS A 267 -14.86 3.48 -8.21
C CYS A 267 -16.36 3.12 -8.14
N VAL A 268 -17.14 3.92 -7.40
CA VAL A 268 -18.58 3.76 -7.24
C VAL A 268 -19.31 4.90 -7.93
N GLU A 269 -20.37 4.59 -8.67
CA GLU A 269 -21.15 5.61 -9.36
C GLU A 269 -22.07 6.36 -8.40
N LYS A 270 -22.36 7.63 -8.72
CA LYS A 270 -23.41 8.39 -8.05
C LYS A 270 -24.77 8.02 -8.63
N GLN A 271 -25.70 7.58 -7.79
CA GLN A 271 -27.07 7.26 -8.22
C GLN A 271 -28.09 8.08 -7.43
N ALA A 272 -29.25 8.37 -8.04
CA ALA A 272 -30.27 9.23 -7.44
C ALA A 272 -30.96 8.63 -6.20
N GLN A 273 -30.98 7.30 -6.06
CA GLN A 273 -31.68 6.58 -4.98
C GLN A 273 -30.75 5.56 -4.30
N GLN A 274 -29.61 6.01 -3.78
CA GLN A 274 -28.71 5.12 -3.04
C GLN A 274 -29.17 4.93 -1.61
N THR A 275 -29.12 3.70 -1.13
CA THR A 275 -29.35 3.39 0.27
C THR A 275 -28.23 3.98 1.13
N GLN A 276 -28.60 4.91 2.00
CA GLN A 276 -27.75 5.44 3.06
C GLN A 276 -27.87 4.54 4.28
N THR A 277 -26.73 4.07 4.77
CA THR A 277 -26.65 3.20 5.96
C THR A 277 -25.33 3.46 6.68
N ARG A 278 -25.16 2.95 7.90
CA ARG A 278 -23.85 2.85 8.55
C ARG A 278 -22.91 2.01 7.69
N ARG A 279 -21.65 2.44 7.54
CA ARG A 279 -20.62 1.81 6.68
C ARG A 279 -19.32 1.61 7.45
N ARG A 280 -18.62 0.51 7.16
CA ARG A 280 -17.28 0.24 7.64
C ARG A 280 -16.40 -0.07 6.44
N VAL A 281 -15.23 0.55 6.43
CA VAL A 281 -14.31 0.53 5.29
C VAL A 281 -12.90 0.40 5.80
N ILE A 282 -12.12 -0.45 5.12
CA ILE A 282 -10.67 -0.40 5.21
C ILE A 282 -10.19 0.53 4.09
N PHE A 283 -9.36 1.50 4.44
CA PHE A 283 -8.77 2.39 3.44
C PHE A 283 -7.27 2.56 3.66
N GLN A 284 -6.60 2.89 2.57
CA GLN A 284 -5.18 3.18 2.53
C GLN A 284 -4.95 4.58 1.95
N THR A 285 -4.03 5.32 2.56
CA THR A 285 -3.53 6.60 2.07
C THR A 285 -2.33 6.37 1.13
N LYS A 286 -1.92 7.41 0.40
CA LYS A 286 -0.81 7.31 -0.57
C LYS A 286 0.53 6.87 0.03
N ASP A 287 0.70 7.13 1.31
CA ASP A 287 1.87 6.75 2.11
C ASP A 287 1.83 5.28 2.57
N GLY A 288 0.78 4.54 2.20
CA GLY A 288 0.58 3.14 2.53
C GLY A 288 0.03 2.90 3.94
N ASN A 289 -0.30 3.94 4.72
CA ASN A 289 -0.94 3.73 6.02
C ASN A 289 -2.30 3.07 5.82
N THR A 290 -2.66 2.20 6.75
CA THR A 290 -3.92 1.45 6.71
C THR A 290 -4.80 1.89 7.87
N HIS A 291 -6.07 2.13 7.57
CA HIS A 291 -7.05 2.62 8.53
C HIS A 291 -8.36 1.87 8.39
N ILE A 292 -9.10 1.75 9.50
CA ILE A 292 -10.48 1.29 9.49
C ILE A 292 -11.37 2.45 9.92
N PHE A 293 -12.25 2.84 9.00
CA PHE A 293 -13.29 3.84 9.23
C PHE A 293 -14.61 3.15 9.53
N ASP A 294 -15.32 3.64 10.55
CA ASP A 294 -16.70 3.30 10.83
C ASP A 294 -17.52 4.60 10.87
N SER A 295 -18.59 4.66 10.08
CA SER A 295 -19.42 5.86 9.96
C SER A 295 -20.28 6.12 11.21
N PHE A 296 -20.44 5.12 12.09
CA PHE A 296 -21.28 5.18 13.29
C PHE A 296 -22.67 5.75 12.99
N GLU A 297 -22.96 6.95 13.51
CA GLU A 297 -24.25 7.65 13.34
C GLU A 297 -24.45 8.20 11.91
N MET A 298 -23.37 8.36 11.14
CA MET A 298 -23.45 8.85 9.77
C MET A 298 -24.04 7.78 8.86
N GLN A 299 -25.15 8.12 8.21
CA GLN A 299 -25.74 7.30 7.16
C GLN A 299 -25.19 7.77 5.82
N LEU A 300 -24.40 6.93 5.15
CA LEU A 300 -23.72 7.29 3.92
C LEU A 300 -24.02 6.27 2.82
N SER A 301 -24.24 6.77 1.60
CA SER A 301 -24.08 5.93 0.41
C SER A 301 -22.60 5.58 0.21
N LEU A 302 -22.31 4.60 -0.66
CA LEU A 302 -20.92 4.28 -1.00
C LEU A 302 -20.22 5.47 -1.70
N TYR A 303 -20.95 6.21 -2.54
CA TYR A 303 -20.42 7.38 -3.23
C TYR A 303 -20.10 8.53 -2.25
N GLU A 304 -21.04 8.84 -1.35
CA GLU A 304 -20.82 9.87 -0.31
C GLU A 304 -19.67 9.49 0.63
N LEU A 305 -19.55 8.20 0.94
CA LEU A 305 -18.42 7.67 1.71
C LEU A 305 -17.09 7.85 0.98
N ALA A 306 -17.04 7.58 -0.33
CA ALA A 306 -15.85 7.80 -1.15
C ALA A 306 -15.39 9.26 -1.09
N GLU A 307 -16.32 10.20 -1.32
CA GLU A 307 -16.06 11.65 -1.26
C GLU A 307 -15.59 12.06 0.15
N TYR A 308 -16.23 11.52 1.19
CA TYR A 308 -15.87 11.81 2.58
C TYR A 308 -14.45 11.35 2.91
N LEU A 309 -14.08 10.12 2.54
CA LEU A 309 -12.75 9.56 2.81
C LEU A 309 -11.64 10.31 2.05
N GLN A 310 -11.88 10.66 0.78
CA GLN A 310 -10.92 11.47 0.01
C GLN A 310 -10.73 12.86 0.61
N LYS A 311 -11.84 13.54 0.95
CA LYS A 311 -11.80 14.91 1.45
C LYS A 311 -11.11 15.02 2.80
N ASN A 312 -11.49 14.16 3.75
CA ASN A 312 -11.09 14.28 5.14
C ASN A 312 -9.81 13.51 5.48
N TYR A 313 -9.56 12.36 4.83
CA TYR A 313 -8.45 11.48 5.17
C TYR A 313 -7.47 11.26 4.03
N LYS A 314 -7.67 11.89 2.86
CA LYS A 314 -6.81 11.69 1.68
C LYS A 314 -6.67 10.21 1.30
N ALA A 315 -7.74 9.45 1.51
CA ALA A 315 -7.79 8.04 1.15
C ALA A 315 -7.55 7.87 -0.36
N SER A 316 -6.62 7.00 -0.72
CA SER A 316 -6.30 6.69 -2.12
C SER A 316 -6.92 5.37 -2.57
N ARG A 317 -7.02 4.40 -1.66
CA ARG A 317 -7.65 3.11 -1.88
C ARG A 317 -8.63 2.82 -0.74
N ALA A 318 -9.79 2.24 -1.05
CA ALA A 318 -10.78 1.92 -0.04
C ALA A 318 -11.67 0.76 -0.48
N ILE A 319 -11.96 -0.14 0.44
CA ILE A 319 -12.82 -1.30 0.22
C ILE A 319 -13.86 -1.43 1.33
N ASN A 320 -15.11 -1.68 0.95
CA ASN A 320 -16.20 -1.90 1.90
C ASN A 320 -16.07 -3.26 2.59
N VAL A 321 -16.38 -3.32 3.89
CA VAL A 321 -16.54 -4.59 4.61
C VAL A 321 -18.02 -4.85 4.95
N ASP A 322 -18.36 -6.10 5.23
CA ASP A 322 -19.74 -6.46 5.54
C ASP A 322 -20.18 -5.81 6.85
N MET A 323 -21.41 -5.32 6.85
CA MET A 323 -22.08 -4.81 8.04
C MET A 323 -23.45 -5.47 8.08
N GLY A 324 -24.54 -4.77 7.81
CA GLY A 324 -25.89 -5.36 7.76
C GLY A 324 -26.17 -6.25 8.98
N ASP A 325 -26.78 -7.42 8.73
CA ASP A 325 -27.04 -8.44 9.75
C ASP A 325 -25.75 -9.11 10.30
N TYR A 326 -24.62 -8.88 9.63
CA TYR A 326 -23.30 -9.47 9.85
C TYR A 326 -22.29 -8.47 10.44
N ASN A 327 -22.73 -7.33 11.00
CA ASN A 327 -21.82 -6.30 11.49
C ASN A 327 -21.08 -6.77 12.75
N TYR A 328 -19.83 -7.19 12.57
CA TYR A 328 -18.94 -7.58 13.65
C TYR A 328 -17.75 -6.64 13.74
N CYS A 329 -17.47 -6.13 14.94
CA CYS A 329 -16.25 -5.40 15.22
C CYS A 329 -15.93 -5.40 16.70
N LYS A 330 -14.80 -5.98 17.06
CA LYS A 330 -14.31 -6.04 18.44
C LYS A 330 -12.85 -5.68 18.50
N ILE A 331 -12.48 -4.99 19.57
CA ILE A 331 -11.09 -4.66 19.89
C ILE A 331 -10.73 -5.37 21.19
N PHE A 332 -9.54 -5.97 21.19
CA PHE A 332 -9.00 -6.72 22.30
C PHE A 332 -7.66 -6.11 22.71
N GLU A 333 -7.42 -6.06 24.02
CA GLU A 333 -6.12 -5.79 24.61
C GLU A 333 -5.74 -6.92 25.57
N ASN A 334 -4.57 -7.53 25.37
CA ASN A 334 -4.08 -8.70 26.11
C ASN A 334 -5.11 -9.84 26.20
N GLY A 335 -5.81 -10.12 25.09
CA GLY A 335 -6.85 -11.15 24.99
C GLY A 335 -8.18 -10.79 25.65
N GLN A 336 -8.32 -9.62 26.28
CA GLN A 336 -9.58 -9.15 26.83
C GLN A 336 -10.27 -8.18 25.87
N GLU A 337 -11.56 -8.37 25.65
CA GLU A 337 -12.38 -7.44 24.89
C GLU A 337 -12.45 -6.08 25.61
N THR A 338 -12.04 -5.01 24.94
CA THR A 338 -12.06 -3.65 25.47
C THR A 338 -13.12 -2.78 24.80
N GLN A 339 -13.49 -3.08 23.55
CA GLN A 339 -14.54 -2.37 22.81
C GLN A 339 -15.30 -3.34 21.91
N ASP A 340 -16.63 -3.16 21.87
CA ASP A 340 -17.53 -3.90 20.98
C ASP A 340 -18.40 -2.90 20.19
N TYR A 341 -18.21 -2.89 18.87
CA TYR A 341 -18.97 -2.07 17.93
C TYR A 341 -19.89 -2.92 17.05
N SER A 342 -20.09 -4.19 17.42
CA SER A 342 -20.87 -5.17 16.68
C SER A 342 -22.37 -4.88 16.78
N ILE A 343 -23.09 -5.15 15.69
CA ILE A 343 -24.55 -5.21 15.64
C ILE A 343 -24.89 -6.48 14.86
N LEU A 344 -24.73 -7.62 15.51
CA LEU A 344 -25.07 -8.92 14.91
C LEU A 344 -26.54 -9.24 15.14
N ARG A 345 -27.21 -9.70 14.09
CA ARG A 345 -28.56 -10.25 14.22
C ARG A 345 -28.49 -11.63 14.87
N ASN A 346 -29.50 -11.96 15.68
CA ASN A 346 -29.58 -13.26 16.34
C ASN A 346 -29.52 -14.41 15.33
N GLY A 347 -28.67 -15.40 15.61
CA GLY A 347 -28.53 -16.62 14.80
C GLY A 347 -27.66 -16.47 13.56
N VAL A 348 -27.03 -15.31 13.35
CA VAL A 348 -26.09 -15.10 12.24
C VAL A 348 -24.75 -15.77 12.55
N VAL A 349 -24.25 -16.52 11.57
CA VAL A 349 -22.89 -17.06 11.54
C VAL A 349 -22.12 -16.34 10.45
N LEU A 350 -20.97 -15.77 10.81
CA LEU A 350 -20.09 -15.08 9.86
C LEU A 350 -19.24 -16.10 9.13
N SER A 351 -19.17 -15.99 7.81
CA SER A 351 -18.33 -16.85 6.97
C SER A 351 -16.85 -16.46 6.99
N ASN A 352 -16.54 -15.21 7.32
CA ASN A 352 -15.16 -14.72 7.31
C ASN A 352 -14.95 -13.47 8.18
N PHE A 353 -13.70 -13.30 8.64
CA PHE A 353 -13.24 -12.20 9.47
C PHE A 353 -11.93 -11.64 8.93
N ILE A 354 -11.70 -10.37 9.21
CA ILE A 354 -10.38 -9.74 9.08
C ILE A 354 -9.88 -9.49 10.50
N VAL A 355 -8.70 -10.03 10.79
CA VAL A 355 -8.01 -9.89 12.06
C VAL A 355 -6.77 -9.05 11.82
N ILE A 356 -6.50 -8.07 12.69
CA ILE A 356 -5.25 -7.30 12.63
C ILE A 356 -4.68 -7.20 14.05
N ASP A 357 -3.48 -7.76 14.23
CA ASP A 357 -2.68 -7.63 15.45
C ASP A 357 -1.68 -6.47 15.30
N TYR A 358 -1.56 -5.63 16.34
CA TYR A 358 -0.79 -4.37 16.26
C TYR A 358 -0.22 -3.87 17.60
#